data_AF-A0A378TS15-F1
#
_entry.id   AF-A0A378TS15-F1
#
_cell.length_a   1.000
_cell.length_b   1.000
_cell.length_c   1.000
_cell.angle_alpha   90.00
_cell.angle_beta   90.00
_cell.angle_gamma   90.00
#
_symmetry.space_group_name_H-M   'P 1'
#
loop_
_entity.id
_entity.type
_entity.pdbx_description
1 polymer ?
#
loop_
_entity_poly.entity_id
_entity_poly.type
_entity_poly.pdbx_seq_one_letter_code
_entity_poly.pdbx_strand_id
1 'polypeptide(L)'
;MRELGLKSKIRQRKYKAYSSYQGEHQGKIKDNVLQRDFKATKPNQKWATDITEFKVEVISHGDDGSHGKTCQKLYLSPIIDLFNGEIVSYAIKERPNYDLVKEMLDDALNKLSQEKRDDKPIIHSDRGWHYQMFHYQQTTPLSTKNHLKLKRWVAKLFVNLYAKTVGK
;
A
#
# COMPACT_ATOMS: atom_id res chain seq x y z
N MET A 1 -8.16 -0.49 42.93
CA MET A 1 -9.26 -0.63 41.92
C MET A 1 -9.89 -2.02 41.92
N ARG A 2 -9.15 -3.15 41.79
CA ARG A 2 -9.73 -4.51 41.91
C ARG A 2 -10.03 -4.94 43.34
N GLU A 3 -9.23 -4.52 44.32
CA GLU A 3 -9.44 -4.88 45.74
C GLU A 3 -10.65 -4.19 46.38
N LEU A 4 -11.10 -3.04 45.86
CA LEU A 4 -12.23 -2.27 46.41
C LEU A 4 -13.59 -2.62 45.79
N GLY A 5 -13.66 -3.66 44.94
CA GLY A 5 -14.92 -4.08 44.29
C GLY A 5 -15.54 -3.07 43.31
N LEU A 6 -14.85 -1.95 43.03
CA LEU A 6 -15.35 -0.88 42.16
C LEU A 6 -15.24 -1.30 40.69
N LYS A 7 -16.39 -1.55 40.06
CA LYS A 7 -16.50 -1.85 38.62
C LYS A 7 -16.79 -0.56 37.85
N SER A 8 -15.94 -0.21 36.88
CA SER A 8 -16.23 0.88 35.95
C SER A 8 -17.47 0.54 35.11
N LYS A 9 -18.52 1.39 35.19
CA LYS A 9 -19.74 1.28 34.37
C LYS A 9 -19.51 1.66 32.89
N ILE A 10 -18.33 2.19 32.55
CA ILE A 10 -18.01 2.57 31.17
C ILE A 10 -17.63 1.30 30.43
N ARG A 11 -18.51 0.85 29.52
CA ARG A 11 -18.22 -0.23 28.59
C ARG A 11 -16.92 0.10 27.86
N GLN A 12 -15.84 -0.65 28.14
CA GLN A 12 -14.59 -0.48 27.41
C GLN A 12 -14.92 -0.60 25.92
N ARG A 13 -14.73 0.49 25.18
CA ARG A 13 -14.97 0.54 23.74
C ARG A 13 -14.02 -0.48 23.15
N LYS A 14 -14.53 -1.64 22.71
CA LYS A 14 -13.72 -2.68 22.09
C LYS A 14 -12.91 -2.01 20.99
N TYR A 15 -11.59 -2.05 21.11
CA TYR A 15 -10.69 -1.55 20.08
C TYR A 15 -11.04 -2.26 18.78
N LYS A 16 -11.67 -1.55 17.83
CA LYS A 16 -11.87 -2.10 16.49
C LYS A 16 -10.49 -2.08 15.83
N ALA A 17 -9.88 -3.26 15.72
CA ALA A 17 -8.72 -3.44 14.87
C ALA A 17 -9.06 -2.90 13.47
N TYR A 18 -8.17 -2.10 12.91
CA TYR A 18 -8.31 -1.57 11.57
C TYR A 18 -8.47 -2.74 10.58
N SER A 19 -9.66 -2.85 9.97
CA SER A 19 -9.91 -3.81 8.91
C SER A 19 -9.79 -3.09 7.58
N SER A 20 -8.76 -3.44 6.81
CA SER A 20 -8.63 -2.98 5.43
C SER A 20 -9.64 -3.63 4.48
N TYR A 21 -10.41 -4.62 4.96
CA TYR A 21 -11.43 -5.32 4.20
C TYR A 21 -12.81 -4.92 4.73
N GLN A 22 -13.61 -4.25 3.90
CA GLN A 22 -14.99 -3.84 4.24
C GLN A 22 -16.07 -4.78 3.67
N GLY A 23 -15.69 -5.98 3.20
CA GLY A 23 -16.60 -6.91 2.52
C GLY A 23 -16.61 -6.73 1.00
N GLU A 24 -17.36 -7.56 0.28
CA GLU A 24 -17.62 -7.37 -1.14
C GLU A 24 -18.77 -6.38 -1.32
N HIS A 25 -18.48 -5.14 -1.73
CA HIS A 25 -19.52 -4.24 -2.21
C HIS A 25 -20.04 -4.77 -3.55
N GLN A 26 -21.23 -5.38 -3.53
CA GLN A 26 -21.94 -5.88 -4.72
C GLN A 26 -22.07 -4.74 -5.75
N GLY A 27 -21.49 -4.94 -6.94
CA GLY A 27 -21.64 -4.04 -8.10
C GLY A 27 -20.44 -3.16 -8.48
N LYS A 28 -19.32 -3.17 -7.74
CA LYS A 28 -18.14 -2.31 -8.01
C LYS A 28 -16.82 -3.07 -8.11
N ILE A 29 -16.82 -4.24 -8.73
CA ILE A 29 -15.63 -5.09 -8.83
C ILE A 29 -15.32 -5.31 -10.31
N LYS A 30 -14.20 -4.76 -10.80
CA LYS A 30 -13.69 -5.03 -12.15
C LYS A 30 -13.18 -6.48 -12.24
N ASP A 31 -13.32 -7.08 -13.43
CA ASP A 31 -13.03 -8.50 -13.65
C ASP A 31 -11.55 -8.85 -13.48
N ASN A 32 -11.29 -10.09 -13.05
CA ASN A 32 -9.94 -10.60 -12.86
C ASN A 32 -9.25 -11.00 -14.20
N VAL A 33 -8.95 -10.01 -15.04
CA VAL A 33 -8.22 -10.15 -16.31
C VAL A 33 -6.83 -10.80 -16.22
N LEU A 34 -6.06 -10.62 -15.14
CA LEU A 34 -4.70 -11.19 -15.04
C LEU A 34 -4.69 -12.70 -14.78
N GLN A 35 -5.73 -13.31 -14.21
CA GLN A 35 -5.81 -14.77 -13.97
C GLN A 35 -4.52 -15.43 -13.38
N ARG A 36 -3.75 -14.71 -12.55
CA ARG A 36 -2.41 -15.13 -12.01
C ARG A 36 -1.26 -15.17 -13.02
N ASP A 37 -1.46 -14.71 -14.25
CA ASP A 37 -0.38 -14.41 -15.18
C ASP A 37 0.23 -13.05 -14.89
N PHE A 38 1.25 -13.05 -14.04
CA PHE A 38 2.03 -11.87 -13.70
C PHE A 38 3.22 -11.62 -14.64
N LYS A 39 3.39 -12.41 -15.71
CA LYS A 39 4.49 -12.18 -16.67
C LYS A 39 4.11 -11.04 -17.62
N ALA A 40 4.99 -10.05 -17.75
CA ALA A 40 4.94 -9.06 -18.83
C ALA A 40 6.06 -9.36 -19.84
N THR A 41 5.81 -9.09 -21.12
CA THR A 41 6.78 -9.29 -22.20
C THR A 41 7.48 -8.00 -22.62
N LYS A 42 6.93 -6.85 -22.23
CA LYS A 42 7.48 -5.51 -22.46
C LYS A 42 7.22 -4.61 -21.24
N PRO A 43 8.02 -3.54 -21.06
CA PRO A 43 7.73 -2.50 -20.08
C PRO A 43 6.31 -1.94 -20.21
N ASN A 44 5.77 -1.42 -19.12
CA ASN A 44 4.46 -0.74 -19.04
C ASN A 44 3.25 -1.54 -19.54
N GLN A 45 3.36 -2.88 -19.59
CA GLN A 45 2.21 -3.74 -19.91
C GLN A 45 1.38 -4.08 -18.67
N LYS A 46 2.06 -4.40 -17.56
CA LYS A 46 1.42 -4.84 -16.33
C LYS A 46 2.14 -4.22 -15.15
N TRP A 47 1.38 -3.51 -14.33
CA TRP A 47 1.84 -2.89 -13.11
C TRP A 47 1.22 -3.58 -11.90
N ALA A 48 1.92 -3.64 -10.79
CA ALA A 48 1.41 -4.15 -9.52
C ALA A 48 1.61 -3.14 -8.39
N THR A 49 0.65 -3.05 -7.48
CA THR A 49 0.70 -2.18 -6.31
C THR A 49 0.14 -2.89 -5.06
N ASP A 50 0.67 -2.51 -3.90
CA ASP A 50 0.23 -2.98 -2.58
C ASP A 50 0.51 -1.91 -1.52
N ILE A 51 -0.23 -1.91 -0.40
CA ILE A 51 0.06 -1.03 0.74
C ILE A 51 0.75 -1.85 1.83
N THR A 52 1.97 -1.46 2.19
CA THR A 52 2.76 -2.12 3.25
C THR A 52 2.97 -1.19 4.44
N GLU A 53 2.67 -1.67 5.65
CA GLU A 53 3.00 -1.00 6.92
C GLU A 53 4.43 -1.37 7.33
N PHE A 54 5.23 -0.38 7.72
CA PHE A 54 6.53 -0.59 8.35
C PHE A 54 6.72 0.38 9.53
N LYS A 55 7.60 0.01 10.46
CA LYS A 55 7.92 0.79 11.64
C LYS A 55 9.29 1.41 11.49
N VAL A 56 9.40 2.69 11.79
CA VAL A 56 10.65 3.45 11.80
C VAL A 56 10.94 3.89 13.22
N GLU A 57 12.18 3.71 13.64
CA GLU A 57 12.66 4.24 14.91
C GLU A 57 13.17 5.66 14.68
N VAL A 58 12.62 6.61 15.43
CA VAL A 58 13.01 8.02 15.39
C VAL A 58 13.76 8.32 16.68
N ILE A 59 15.01 8.76 16.52
CA ILE A 59 15.86 9.19 17.63
C ILE A 59 15.70 10.70 17.75
N SER A 60 15.33 11.17 18.94
CA SER A 60 15.22 12.58 19.28
C SER A 60 16.32 12.95 20.26
N HIS A 61 17.03 14.05 20.01
CA HIS A 61 18.02 14.58 20.93
C HIS A 61 17.40 15.72 21.75
N GLY A 62 17.52 15.63 23.07
CA GLY A 62 17.16 16.72 23.98
C GLY A 62 18.31 17.71 24.11
N ASP A 63 17.98 18.97 24.42
CA ASP A 63 18.97 20.04 24.64
C ASP A 63 19.89 19.77 25.85
N ASP A 64 19.47 18.87 26.76
CA ASP A 64 20.22 18.38 27.93
C ASP A 64 21.16 17.20 27.62
N GLY A 65 21.28 16.80 26.35
CA GLY A 65 22.06 15.64 25.92
C GLY A 65 21.32 14.31 26.06
N SER A 66 20.08 14.31 26.56
CA SER A 66 19.26 13.10 26.62
C SER A 66 18.88 12.61 25.21
N HIS A 67 18.68 11.30 25.07
CA HIS A 67 18.27 10.69 23.81
C HIS A 67 16.91 10.01 24.04
N GLY A 68 15.89 10.49 23.35
CA GLY A 68 14.59 9.86 23.24
C GLY A 68 14.55 8.92 22.05
N LYS A 69 13.84 7.80 22.20
CA LYS A 69 13.57 6.88 21.10
C LYS A 69 12.07 6.69 20.97
N THR A 70 11.53 7.03 19.82
CA THR A 70 10.12 6.81 19.49
C THR A 70 10.00 5.88 18.29
N CYS A 71 8.89 5.17 18.18
CA CYS A 71 8.63 4.27 17.06
C CYS A 71 7.40 4.79 16.32
N GLN A 72 7.61 5.20 15.07
CA GLN A 72 6.58 5.71 14.19
C GLN A 72 6.16 4.65 13.19
N LYS A 73 4.86 4.54 12.92
CA LYS A 73 4.34 3.71 11.82
C LYS A 73 4.28 4.53 10.54
N LEU A 74 4.77 3.96 9.46
CA LEU A 74 4.65 4.49 8.11
C LEU A 74 4.02 3.45 7.19
N TYR A 75 3.36 3.95 6.15
CA TYR A 75 2.70 3.16 5.13
C TYR A 75 3.26 3.56 3.78
N LEU A 76 3.71 2.57 3.03
CA LEU A 76 4.22 2.73 1.68
C LEU A 76 3.22 2.12 0.69
N SER A 77 3.01 2.83 -0.41
CA SER A 77 2.31 2.32 -1.58
C SER A 77 3.22 2.48 -2.80
N PRO A 78 3.83 1.40 -3.34
CA PRO A 78 4.58 1.45 -4.58
C PRO A 78 3.74 0.98 -5.78
N ILE A 79 4.09 1.42 -6.99
CA ILE A 79 3.78 0.74 -8.26
C ILE A 79 5.08 0.14 -8.79
N ILE A 80 5.01 -1.14 -9.14
CA ILE A 80 6.10 -1.92 -9.71
C ILE A 80 5.72 -2.37 -11.12
N ASP A 81 6.62 -2.21 -12.08
CA ASP A 81 6.50 -2.82 -13.40
C ASP A 81 6.82 -4.32 -13.34
N LEU A 82 5.89 -5.17 -13.76
CA LEU A 82 6.07 -6.62 -13.73
C LEU A 82 6.99 -7.17 -14.83
N PHE A 83 7.48 -6.32 -15.75
CA PHE A 83 8.47 -6.72 -16.76
C PHE A 83 9.86 -6.87 -16.15
N ASN A 84 10.36 -5.83 -15.49
CA ASN A 84 11.72 -5.75 -14.97
C ASN A 84 11.79 -5.57 -13.44
N GLY A 85 10.65 -5.39 -12.77
CA GLY A 85 10.59 -5.17 -11.32
C GLY A 85 10.94 -3.75 -10.89
N GLU A 86 11.03 -2.79 -11.81
CA GLU A 86 11.33 -1.40 -11.49
C GLU A 86 10.17 -0.72 -10.76
N ILE A 87 10.51 0.17 -9.82
CA ILE A 87 9.51 1.01 -9.14
C ILE A 87 9.19 2.19 -10.07
N VAL A 88 7.96 2.22 -10.57
CA VAL A 88 7.45 3.31 -11.41
C VAL A 88 7.16 4.54 -10.58
N SER A 89 6.48 4.37 -9.45
CA SER A 89 6.17 5.42 -8.49
C SER A 89 5.99 4.84 -7.09
N TYR A 90 6.03 5.69 -6.08
CA TYR A 90 5.67 5.33 -4.72
C TYR A 90 5.23 6.56 -3.94
N ALA A 91 4.46 6.35 -2.88
CA ALA A 91 4.19 7.35 -1.86
C ALA A 91 4.35 6.74 -0.47
N ILE A 92 4.72 7.56 0.52
CA ILE A 92 4.87 7.17 1.92
C ILE A 92 4.10 8.16 2.80
N LYS A 93 3.24 7.65 3.69
CA LYS A 93 2.48 8.47 4.64
C LYS A 93 2.40 7.82 6.02
N GLU A 94 2.14 8.62 7.05
CA GLU A 94 1.92 8.13 8.42
C GLU A 94 0.60 7.38 8.61
N ARG A 95 -0.34 7.54 7.66
CA ARG A 95 -1.64 6.88 7.68
C ARG A 95 -1.94 6.25 6.33
N PRO A 96 -2.55 5.05 6.31
CA PRO A 96 -3.02 4.44 5.08
C PRO A 96 -4.37 5.11 4.75
N ASN A 97 -4.31 6.17 3.96
CA ASN A 97 -5.49 6.89 3.48
C ASN A 97 -5.52 6.91 1.95
N TYR A 98 -6.61 7.42 1.37
CA TYR A 98 -6.74 7.50 -0.08
C TYR A 98 -5.65 8.37 -0.72
N ASP A 99 -5.24 9.44 -0.05
CA ASP A 99 -4.21 10.35 -0.58
C ASP A 99 -2.88 9.65 -0.83
N LEU A 100 -2.53 8.63 -0.03
CA LEU A 100 -1.36 7.78 -0.28
C LEU A 100 -1.44 7.11 -1.66
N VAL A 101 -2.60 6.54 -1.99
CA VAL A 101 -2.80 5.80 -3.24
C VAL A 101 -2.93 6.78 -4.42
N LYS A 102 -3.66 7.88 -4.22
CA LYS A 102 -3.88 8.91 -5.23
C LYS A 102 -2.57 9.54 -5.67
N GLU A 103 -1.74 10.00 -4.72
CA GLU A 103 -0.45 10.63 -5.01
C GLU A 103 0.47 9.71 -5.80
N MET A 104 0.59 8.46 -5.35
CA MET A 104 1.36 7.43 -6.03
C MET A 104 0.84 7.18 -7.48
N LEU A 105 -0.48 7.14 -7.68
CA LEU A 105 -1.08 6.85 -8.99
C LEU A 105 -0.94 8.04 -9.95
N ASP A 106 -1.19 9.25 -9.46
CA ASP A 106 -1.03 10.49 -10.22
C ASP A 106 0.43 10.61 -10.71
N ASP A 107 1.40 10.33 -9.84
CA ASP A 107 2.83 10.33 -10.19
C ASP A 107 3.18 9.30 -11.27
N ALA A 108 2.62 8.08 -11.20
CA ALA A 108 2.86 7.06 -12.21
C ALA A 108 2.31 7.46 -13.58
N LEU A 109 1.08 7.98 -13.62
CA LEU A 109 0.44 8.41 -14.86
C LEU A 109 1.14 9.63 -15.47
N ASN A 110 1.59 10.56 -14.64
CA ASN A 110 2.37 11.72 -15.10
C ASN A 110 3.68 11.27 -15.75
N LYS A 111 4.44 10.37 -15.12
CA LYS A 111 5.67 9.81 -15.72
C LYS A 111 5.39 9.11 -17.04
N LEU A 112 4.36 8.27 -17.10
CA LEU A 112 3.94 7.57 -18.32
C LEU A 112 3.63 8.56 -19.46
N SER A 113 2.93 9.65 -19.14
CA SER A 113 2.58 10.70 -20.12
C SER A 113 3.82 11.44 -20.64
N GLN A 114 4.83 11.65 -19.80
CA GLN A 114 6.07 12.35 -20.16
C GLN A 114 6.97 11.54 -21.09
N GLU A 115 6.92 10.21 -21.00
CA GLU A 115 7.68 9.31 -21.89
C GLU A 115 7.18 9.32 -23.35
N LYS A 116 6.05 10.00 -23.64
CA LYS A 116 5.41 10.08 -24.98
C LYS A 116 5.12 8.71 -25.60
N ARG A 117 4.90 7.70 -24.77
CA ARG A 117 4.47 6.34 -25.19
C ARG A 117 2.96 6.25 -25.06
N ASP A 118 2.28 5.58 -26.00
CA ASP A 118 0.84 5.26 -25.89
C ASP A 118 0.61 3.99 -25.05
N ASP A 119 1.46 3.79 -24.03
CA ASP A 119 1.40 2.64 -23.15
C ASP A 119 0.17 2.73 -22.24
N LYS A 120 -0.54 1.62 -22.07
CA LYS A 120 -1.77 1.51 -21.27
C LYS A 120 -1.65 0.33 -20.30
N PRO A 121 -0.85 0.47 -19.23
CA PRO A 121 -0.58 -0.63 -18.31
C PRO A 121 -1.86 -1.10 -17.61
N ILE A 122 -1.98 -2.41 -17.46
CA ILE A 122 -2.98 -3.02 -16.59
C ILE A 122 -2.46 -2.95 -15.15
N ILE A 123 -3.22 -2.34 -14.24
CA ILE A 123 -2.80 -2.16 -12.83
C ILE A 123 -3.43 -3.25 -11.96
N HIS A 124 -2.58 -4.02 -11.30
CA HIS A 124 -2.99 -5.01 -10.31
C HIS A 124 -2.85 -4.46 -8.89
N SER A 125 -3.95 -4.40 -8.14
CA SER A 125 -3.96 -4.03 -6.73
C SER A 125 -4.60 -5.14 -5.89
N ASP A 126 -4.28 -5.19 -4.60
CA ASP A 126 -5.02 -6.02 -3.66
C ASP A 126 -6.44 -5.46 -3.41
N ARG A 127 -7.30 -6.22 -2.71
CA ARG A 127 -8.69 -5.79 -2.41
C ARG A 127 -8.79 -4.93 -1.14
N GLY A 128 -7.73 -4.24 -0.73
CA GLY A 128 -7.82 -3.25 0.35
C GLY A 128 -8.87 -2.18 0.03
N TRP A 129 -9.57 -1.68 1.04
CA TRP A 129 -10.66 -0.70 0.89
C TRP A 129 -10.25 0.53 0.09
N HIS A 130 -9.00 0.97 0.17
CA HIS A 130 -8.46 2.09 -0.63
C HIS A 130 -8.62 1.86 -2.14
N TYR A 131 -8.39 0.63 -2.60
CA TYR A 131 -8.49 0.24 -4.01
C TYR A 131 -9.93 -0.05 -4.45
N GLN A 132 -10.88 -0.13 -3.49
CA GLN A 132 -12.32 -0.26 -3.77
C GLN A 132 -13.02 1.11 -3.89
N MET A 133 -12.31 2.22 -3.63
CA MET A 133 -12.89 3.56 -3.72
C MET A 133 -13.23 3.92 -5.16
N PHE A 134 -14.39 4.56 -5.34
CA PHE A 134 -14.93 4.91 -6.66
C PHE A 134 -13.92 5.67 -7.54
N HIS A 135 -13.18 6.61 -6.95
CA HIS A 135 -12.22 7.44 -7.66
C HIS A 135 -11.06 6.60 -8.22
N TYR A 136 -10.52 5.65 -7.44
CA TYR A 136 -9.48 4.73 -7.91
C TYR A 136 -9.95 3.86 -9.09
N GLN A 137 -11.21 3.44 -9.06
CA GLN A 137 -11.79 2.59 -10.11
C GLN A 137 -12.06 3.33 -11.42
N GLN A 138 -12.27 4.66 -11.37
CA GLN A 138 -12.42 5.49 -12.56
C GLN A 138 -11.08 5.81 -13.22
N THR A 139 -10.03 6.03 -12.42
CA THR A 139 -8.70 6.40 -12.94
C THR A 139 -7.95 5.21 -13.54
N THR A 140 -8.21 3.98 -13.08
CA THR A 140 -7.48 2.78 -13.55
C THR A 140 -8.28 2.01 -14.61
N PRO A 141 -7.70 1.63 -15.77
CA PRO A 141 -8.45 0.92 -16.81
C PRO A 141 -8.98 -0.44 -16.34
N LEU A 142 -8.18 -1.24 -15.63
CA LEU A 142 -8.53 -2.59 -15.15
C LEU A 142 -7.84 -2.91 -13.81
N SER A 143 -8.56 -3.47 -12.84
CA SER A 143 -8.06 -3.96 -11.54
C SER A 143 -8.50 -5.41 -11.32
N THR A 144 -7.65 -6.24 -10.71
CA THR A 144 -7.70 -7.71 -10.80
C THR A 144 -7.49 -8.40 -9.44
N LYS A 145 -8.03 -9.62 -9.26
CA LYS A 145 -8.24 -10.33 -7.98
C LYS A 145 -7.13 -11.34 -7.66
N ASN A 146 -6.58 -11.35 -6.43
CA ASN A 146 -6.10 -12.55 -5.73
C ASN A 146 -6.02 -12.35 -4.20
N HIS A 147 -6.57 -13.28 -3.43
CA HIS A 147 -6.93 -13.05 -2.02
C HIS A 147 -5.78 -13.23 -1.00
N LEU A 148 -4.66 -13.89 -1.28
CA LEU A 148 -3.71 -14.19 -0.18
C LEU A 148 -2.20 -14.21 -0.48
N LYS A 149 -1.75 -14.11 -1.73
CA LYS A 149 -0.32 -14.26 -2.05
C LYS A 149 0.42 -12.96 -2.38
N LEU A 150 -0.28 -11.88 -2.74
CA LEU A 150 0.38 -10.62 -3.15
C LEU A 150 1.03 -9.91 -1.97
N LYS A 151 0.34 -9.78 -0.83
CA LYS A 151 0.90 -9.12 0.38
C LYS A 151 2.25 -9.66 0.80
N ARG A 152 2.43 -10.98 0.72
CA ARG A 152 3.69 -11.62 1.15
C ARG A 152 4.75 -11.61 0.06
N TRP A 153 4.37 -11.48 -1.21
CA TRP A 153 5.30 -11.46 -2.34
C TRP A 153 5.79 -10.04 -2.64
N VAL A 154 4.91 -9.04 -2.64
CA VAL A 154 5.26 -7.61 -2.79
C VAL A 154 6.02 -7.13 -1.57
N ALA A 155 5.59 -7.45 -0.33
CA ALA A 155 6.38 -7.10 0.86
C ALA A 155 7.77 -7.78 0.85
N LYS A 156 7.89 -9.03 0.37
CA LYS A 156 9.20 -9.69 0.22
C LYS A 156 10.05 -9.06 -0.89
N LEU A 157 9.46 -8.71 -2.03
CA LEU A 157 10.13 -7.99 -3.10
C LEU A 157 10.60 -6.63 -2.61
N PHE A 158 9.78 -5.92 -1.83
CA PHE A 158 10.10 -4.61 -1.29
C PHE A 158 11.19 -4.69 -0.22
N VAL A 159 11.11 -5.62 0.73
CA VAL A 159 12.18 -5.86 1.71
C VAL A 159 13.48 -6.23 1.01
N ASN A 160 13.44 -7.06 -0.03
CA ASN A 160 14.62 -7.44 -0.80
C ASN A 160 15.17 -6.30 -1.68
N LEU A 161 14.31 -5.43 -2.23
CA LEU A 161 14.74 -4.23 -2.95
C LEU A 161 15.37 -3.24 -1.98
N TYR A 162 14.70 -2.92 -0.88
CA TYR A 162 15.20 -2.02 0.16
C TYR A 162 16.54 -2.50 0.75
N ALA A 163 16.68 -3.80 1.04
CA ALA A 163 17.94 -4.39 1.49
C ALA A 163 19.07 -4.29 0.45
N LYS A 164 18.75 -4.31 -0.85
CA LYS A 164 19.73 -4.10 -1.93
C LYS A 164 20.10 -2.63 -2.12
N THR A 165 19.19 -1.69 -1.83
CA THR A 165 19.43 -0.24 -2.03
C THR A 165 20.07 0.42 -0.81
N VAL A 166 19.78 -0.08 0.41
CA VAL A 166 20.31 0.45 1.69
C VAL A 166 21.50 -0.37 2.22
N GLY A 167 21.82 -1.49 1.56
CA GLY A 167 23.02 -2.27 1.82
C GLY A 167 24.29 -1.66 1.23
N LYS A 168 24.69 -0.48 1.71
CA LYS A 168 26.07 0.01 1.81
C LYS A 168 26.17 1.00 2.97
#